data_AF-A0A8S1RKL6-F1
#
_entry.id   AF-A0A8S1RKL6-F1
#
_cell.length_a   1.000
_cell.length_b   1.000
_cell.length_c   1.000
_cell.angle_alpha   90.00
_cell.angle_beta   90.00
_cell.angle_gamma   90.00
#
_symmetry.space_group_name_H-M   'P 1'
#
loop_
_entity.id
_entity.type
_entity.pdbx_description
1 polymer ?
#
loop_
_entity_poly.entity_id
_entity_poly.type
_entity_poly.pdbx_seq_one_letter_code
_entity_poly.pdbx_strand_id
1 'polypeptide(L)'
;MNQILCKNHPDNSAIYLLWNSQTLQFACEECHENYCDKNYEESFKKLTIRKALKEPHYFLKQFNLDEKSKRIIRNLENIPETILKELIEKMEKSLREIQIVFEKAIIELKEKICLLLQSRDQFKNKLGKISYYTLFIQIMENLNVQQFVTHDYINQIEDRLKELFCKINDNSVIFNSEIQEQLILPKLEKKEGISQLQLLQNRLNQFRQEINPFLVNNQDQFSKFLTFSKTHKHLNSQVSQNGKVIETDLNIWQCCLCDQMIPKLGVTKFAFKILEMSYIMIGFGIREIVKNSNYENCSSLGGGTYCIYNPGYCYSHDQKEIDNKYIGWGFSTNDIIIVEVDMKNKYVKWTKQSINKSFAMNIDTTLDLYPCLQLNSKGKVEIINQSFSQENY
;
A
#
# COMPACT_ATOMS: atom_id res chain seq x y z
N MET A 1 -34.40 4.91 12.75
CA MET A 1 -34.22 5.71 13.98
C MET A 1 -33.48 4.85 14.97
N ASN A 2 -32.34 5.30 15.50
CA ASN A 2 -31.61 4.53 16.50
C ASN A 2 -32.45 4.47 17.79
N GLN A 3 -32.81 3.26 18.22
CA GLN A 3 -33.49 3.06 19.50
C GLN A 3 -32.48 3.24 20.64
N ILE A 4 -32.84 4.05 21.64
CA ILE A 4 -32.07 4.15 22.89
C ILE A 4 -32.48 2.97 23.76
N LEU A 5 -31.52 2.12 24.12
CA LEU A 5 -31.77 0.90 24.89
C LEU A 5 -31.65 1.16 26.40
N CYS A 6 -32.39 0.40 27.20
CA CYS A 6 -32.30 0.47 28.64
C CYS A 6 -30.99 -0.16 29.13
N LYS A 7 -30.30 0.51 30.06
CA LYS A 7 -29.00 0.05 30.58
C LYS A 7 -29.05 -1.35 31.19
N ASN A 8 -30.10 -1.66 31.94
CA ASN A 8 -30.21 -2.93 32.66
C ASN A 8 -31.01 -3.99 31.86
N HIS A 9 -31.71 -3.57 30.79
CA HIS A 9 -32.48 -4.44 29.90
C HIS A 9 -32.17 -4.06 28.44
N PRO A 10 -31.06 -4.58 27.87
CA PRO A 10 -30.58 -4.19 26.54
C PRO A 10 -31.61 -4.44 25.43
N ASP A 11 -32.50 -5.42 25.62
CA ASP A 11 -33.56 -5.75 24.66
C ASP A 11 -34.75 -4.79 24.71
N ASN A 12 -34.83 -3.93 25.74
CA ASN A 12 -35.93 -3.00 25.94
C ASN A 12 -35.54 -1.58 25.53
N SER A 13 -36.44 -0.89 24.81
CA SER A 13 -36.29 0.53 24.56
C SER A 13 -36.41 1.32 25.87
N ALA A 14 -35.49 2.26 26.09
CA ALA A 14 -35.59 3.20 27.17
C ALA A 14 -36.74 4.18 26.90
N ILE A 15 -37.61 4.38 27.88
CA ILE A 15 -38.77 5.28 27.80
C ILE A 15 -38.55 6.48 28.72
N TYR A 16 -37.79 6.28 29.79
CA TYR A 16 -37.54 7.26 30.83
C TYR A 16 -36.05 7.61 30.92
N LEU A 17 -35.81 8.86 31.30
CA LEU A 17 -34.55 9.33 31.81
C LEU A 17 -34.73 9.54 33.31
N LEU A 18 -34.01 8.79 34.12
CA LEU A 18 -34.04 8.84 35.58
C LEU A 18 -32.78 9.53 36.08
N TRP A 19 -32.92 10.42 37.06
CA TRP A 19 -31.76 11.05 37.70
C TRP A 19 -31.95 11.37 39.17
N ASN A 20 -30.84 11.41 39.89
CA ASN A 20 -30.74 11.95 41.24
C ASN A 20 -29.51 12.88 41.35
N SER A 21 -29.01 13.13 42.57
CA SER A 21 -27.83 13.96 42.82
C SER A 21 -26.53 13.37 42.23
N GLN A 22 -26.47 12.05 42.02
CA GLN A 22 -25.24 11.34 41.67
C GLN A 22 -25.28 10.65 40.30
N THR A 23 -26.47 10.33 39.79
CA THR A 23 -26.62 9.43 38.65
C THR A 23 -27.67 9.93 37.66
N LEU A 24 -27.40 9.69 36.38
CA LEU A 24 -28.29 9.89 35.24
C LEU A 24 -28.32 8.60 34.42
N GLN A 25 -29.50 8.04 34.16
CA GLN A 25 -29.61 6.78 33.43
C GLN A 25 -30.89 6.66 32.59
N PHE A 26 -30.78 5.91 31.50
CA PHE A 26 -31.89 5.53 30.65
C PHE A 26 -32.56 4.26 31.19
N ALA A 27 -33.87 4.32 31.41
CA ALA A 27 -34.66 3.25 31.98
C ALA A 27 -35.85 2.88 31.08
N CYS A 28 -36.10 1.59 30.92
CA CYS A 28 -37.39 1.10 30.45
C CYS A 28 -38.44 1.23 31.58
N GLU A 29 -39.69 0.91 31.26
CA GLU A 29 -40.83 0.92 32.20
C GLU A 29 -40.56 0.06 33.43
N GLU A 30 -40.11 -1.18 33.21
CA GLU A 30 -39.82 -2.17 34.26
C GLU A 30 -38.68 -1.72 35.19
N CYS A 31 -37.63 -1.11 34.65
CA CYS A 31 -36.57 -0.54 35.49
C CYS A 31 -37.12 0.58 36.37
N HIS A 32 -37.96 1.46 35.81
CA HIS A 32 -38.55 2.55 36.56
C HIS A 32 -39.48 2.04 37.68
N GLU A 33 -40.34 1.06 37.41
CA GLU A 33 -41.20 0.44 38.44
C GLU A 33 -40.38 -0.17 39.58
N ASN A 34 -39.32 -0.91 39.24
CA ASN A 34 -38.38 -1.47 40.22
C ASN A 34 -37.68 -0.39 41.07
N TYR A 35 -37.47 0.82 40.54
CA TYR A 35 -36.92 1.95 41.32
C TYR A 35 -37.97 2.60 42.22
N CYS A 36 -39.24 2.61 41.83
CA CYS A 36 -40.34 3.13 42.65
C CYS A 36 -40.65 2.23 43.84
N ASP A 37 -40.57 0.90 43.68
CA ASP A 37 -40.94 -0.05 44.74
C ASP A 37 -39.90 -0.19 45.85
N LYS A 38 -38.62 0.14 45.58
CA LYS A 38 -37.51 -0.12 46.50
C LYS A 38 -37.26 0.97 47.56
N ASN A 39 -38.13 1.98 47.69
CA ASN A 39 -38.01 3.04 48.72
C ASN A 39 -36.58 3.59 48.86
N TYR A 40 -35.89 3.82 47.74
CA TYR A 40 -34.55 4.42 47.78
C TYR A 40 -34.65 5.82 48.41
N GLU A 41 -33.87 6.04 49.48
CA GLU A 41 -33.83 7.29 50.26
C GLU A 41 -33.52 8.54 49.43
N GLU A 42 -32.97 8.36 48.22
CA GLU A 42 -32.87 9.41 47.20
C GLU A 42 -33.82 9.10 46.04
N SER A 43 -35.03 9.67 46.09
CA SER A 43 -36.02 9.50 45.02
C SER A 43 -35.47 10.00 43.68
N PHE A 44 -35.33 9.10 42.72
CA PHE A 44 -35.02 9.47 41.34
C PHE A 44 -36.14 10.34 40.76
N LYS A 45 -35.78 11.50 40.22
CA LYS A 45 -36.67 12.26 39.35
C LYS A 45 -36.77 11.55 38.01
N LYS A 46 -37.95 11.65 37.36
CA LYS A 46 -38.22 11.02 36.06
C LYS A 46 -38.70 12.01 35.03
N LEU A 47 -38.29 11.79 33.79
CA LEU A 47 -38.82 12.48 32.61
C LEU A 47 -38.88 11.47 31.45
N THR A 48 -39.95 11.49 30.67
CA THR A 48 -39.97 10.68 29.45
C THR A 48 -38.95 11.22 28.46
N ILE A 49 -38.23 10.35 27.76
CA ILE A 49 -37.23 10.75 26.76
C ILE A 49 -37.89 11.65 25.70
N ARG A 50 -39.13 11.35 25.30
CA ARG A 50 -39.89 12.17 24.37
C ARG A 50 -40.11 13.60 24.86
N LYS A 51 -40.35 13.79 26.16
CA LYS A 51 -40.51 15.13 26.75
C LYS A 51 -39.16 15.83 26.91
N ALA A 52 -38.11 15.10 27.27
CA ALA A 52 -36.74 15.63 27.33
C ALA A 52 -36.28 16.19 25.96
N LEU A 53 -36.61 15.48 24.87
CA LEU A 53 -36.28 15.90 23.51
C LEU A 53 -37.12 17.07 22.99
N LYS A 54 -38.40 17.16 23.40
CA LYS A 54 -39.28 18.26 22.99
C LYS A 54 -39.05 19.55 23.78
N GLU A 55 -38.62 19.45 25.03
CA GLU A 55 -38.50 20.58 25.95
C GLU A 55 -37.13 20.56 26.68
N PRO A 56 -36.00 20.66 25.94
CA PRO A 56 -34.66 20.51 26.53
C PRO A 56 -34.37 21.56 27.61
N HIS A 57 -34.90 22.78 27.47
CA HIS A 57 -34.74 23.83 28.49
C HIS A 57 -35.46 23.53 29.81
N TYR A 58 -36.60 22.82 29.76
CA TYR A 58 -37.29 22.37 30.98
C TYR A 58 -36.46 21.31 31.71
N PHE A 59 -35.89 20.38 30.95
CA PHE A 59 -34.98 19.36 31.48
C PHE A 59 -33.74 19.99 32.13
N LEU A 60 -33.06 20.92 31.44
CA LEU A 60 -31.85 21.57 31.95
C LEU A 60 -32.10 22.43 33.21
N LYS A 61 -33.30 23.03 33.35
CA LYS A 61 -33.68 23.75 34.59
C LYS A 61 -33.88 22.84 35.79
N GLN A 62 -34.24 21.58 35.58
CA GLN A 62 -34.48 20.61 36.65
C GLN A 62 -33.19 19.96 37.19
N PHE A 63 -32.09 20.06 36.44
CA PHE A 63 -30.78 19.67 36.92
C PHE A 63 -30.13 20.84 37.65
N ASN A 64 -29.76 20.61 38.91
CA ASN A 64 -28.88 21.50 39.67
C ASN A 64 -27.44 21.35 39.13
N LEU A 65 -27.25 21.66 37.85
CA LEU A 65 -25.93 21.64 37.22
C LEU A 65 -25.05 22.67 37.91
N ASP A 66 -23.80 22.30 38.19
CA ASP A 66 -22.80 23.28 38.61
C ASP A 66 -22.55 24.30 37.49
N GLU A 67 -22.02 25.47 37.85
CA GLU A 67 -21.77 26.57 36.89
C GLU A 67 -20.81 26.15 35.76
N LYS A 68 -19.93 25.18 36.01
CA LYS A 68 -19.01 24.64 35.01
C LYS A 68 -19.77 23.88 33.92
N SER A 69 -20.71 23.04 34.30
CA SER A 69 -21.54 22.24 33.40
C SER A 69 -22.51 23.13 32.62
N LYS A 70 -23.12 24.14 33.28
CA LYS A 70 -23.92 25.17 32.58
C LYS A 70 -23.10 25.91 31.52
N ARG A 71 -21.84 26.24 31.82
CA ARG A 71 -20.93 26.91 30.87
C ARG A 71 -20.60 26.03 29.67
N ILE A 72 -20.38 24.72 29.87
CA ILE A 72 -20.15 23.76 28.77
C ILE A 72 -21.39 23.66 27.88
N ILE A 73 -22.59 23.58 28.44
CA ILE A 73 -23.83 23.49 27.66
C ILE A 73 -24.05 24.77 26.84
N ARG A 74 -23.86 25.95 27.43
CA ARG A 74 -23.92 27.22 26.66
C ARG A 74 -22.88 27.25 25.54
N ASN A 75 -21.69 26.70 25.77
CA ASN A 75 -20.66 26.64 24.73
C ASN A 75 -21.04 25.67 23.59
N LEU A 76 -21.71 24.56 23.89
CA LEU A 76 -22.21 23.60 22.91
C LEU A 76 -23.42 24.13 22.12
N GLU A 77 -24.34 24.83 22.77
CA GLU A 77 -25.47 25.51 22.11
C GLU A 77 -25.01 26.59 21.13
N ASN A 78 -23.82 27.15 21.35
CA ASN A 78 -23.21 28.17 20.49
C ASN A 78 -22.33 27.61 19.37
N ILE A 79 -22.17 26.28 19.24
CA ILE A 79 -21.48 25.70 18.08
C ILE A 79 -22.49 25.68 16.92
N PRO A 80 -22.25 26.43 15.82
CA PRO A 80 -23.13 26.38 14.66
C PRO A 80 -23.20 24.94 14.13
N GLU A 81 -24.42 24.47 13.82
CA GLU A 81 -24.67 23.14 13.26
C GLU A 81 -23.80 22.85 12.02
N THR A 82 -23.47 23.90 11.26
CA THR A 82 -22.58 23.86 10.10
C THR A 82 -21.16 23.41 10.44
N ILE A 83 -20.59 23.87 11.57
CA ILE A 83 -19.23 23.47 12.01
C ILE A 83 -19.23 21.99 12.41
N LEU A 84 -20.28 21.53 13.08
CA LEU A 84 -20.39 20.13 13.48
C LEU A 84 -20.51 19.21 12.26
N LYS A 85 -21.33 19.60 11.26
CA LYS A 85 -21.45 18.88 9.98
C LYS A 85 -20.12 18.82 9.24
N GLU A 86 -19.41 19.94 9.13
CA GLU A 86 -18.11 19.98 8.46
C GLU A 86 -17.08 19.06 9.15
N LEU A 87 -17.12 18.99 10.48
CA LEU A 87 -16.21 18.15 11.26
C LEU A 87 -16.54 16.66 11.09
N ILE A 88 -17.83 16.30 11.05
CA ILE A 88 -18.29 14.95 10.73
C ILE A 88 -17.86 14.56 9.31
N GLU A 89 -18.08 15.41 8.31
CA GLU A 89 -17.66 15.16 6.93
C GLU A 89 -16.14 14.96 6.81
N LYS A 90 -15.35 15.77 7.53
CA LYS A 90 -13.89 15.61 7.60
C LYS A 90 -13.47 14.28 8.24
N MET A 91 -14.16 13.86 9.30
CA MET A 91 -13.92 12.57 9.95
C MET A 91 -14.28 11.40 9.03
N GLU A 92 -15.45 11.44 8.38
CA GLU A 92 -15.88 10.41 7.43
C GLU A 92 -14.91 10.29 6.25
N LYS A 93 -14.46 11.42 5.70
CA LYS A 93 -13.46 11.42 4.64
C LYS A 93 -12.15 10.76 5.09
N SER A 94 -11.67 11.11 6.27
CA SER A 94 -10.44 10.54 6.83
C SER A 94 -10.56 9.04 7.06
N LEU A 95 -11.72 8.57 7.55
CA LEU A 95 -11.99 7.14 7.74
C LEU A 95 -11.99 6.37 6.41
N ARG A 96 -12.57 6.94 5.35
CA ARG A 96 -12.53 6.32 4.01
C ARG A 96 -11.11 6.22 3.46
N GLU A 97 -10.29 7.25 3.65
CA GLU A 97 -8.89 7.24 3.22
C GLU A 97 -8.08 6.15 3.95
N ILE A 98 -8.31 5.98 5.25
CA ILE A 98 -7.70 4.91 6.06
C ILE A 98 -8.13 3.53 5.56
N GLN A 99 -9.43 3.34 5.28
CA GLN A 99 -9.95 2.08 4.75
C GLN A 99 -9.26 1.68 3.43
N ILE A 100 -9.11 2.63 2.49
CA ILE A 100 -8.44 2.39 1.20
C ILE A 100 -6.98 1.94 1.41
N VAL A 101 -6.28 2.50 2.39
CA VAL A 101 -4.89 2.11 2.70
C VAL A 101 -4.83 0.68 3.23
N PHE A 102 -5.74 0.31 4.14
CA PHE A 102 -5.81 -1.06 4.66
C PHE A 102 -6.13 -2.08 3.57
N GLU A 103 -7.09 -1.80 2.71
CA GLU A 103 -7.46 -2.68 1.60
C GLU A 103 -6.26 -2.95 0.67
N LYS A 104 -5.47 -1.92 0.35
CA LYS A 104 -4.23 -2.06 -0.44
C LYS A 104 -3.20 -2.94 0.26
N ALA A 105 -2.95 -2.70 1.55
CA ALA A 105 -1.99 -3.50 2.32
C ALA A 105 -2.40 -4.98 2.39
N ILE A 106 -3.71 -5.25 2.54
CA ILE A 106 -4.25 -6.62 2.53
C ILE A 106 -4.02 -7.30 1.17
N ILE A 107 -4.25 -6.58 0.06
CA ILE A 107 -4.01 -7.11 -1.29
C ILE A 107 -2.52 -7.44 -1.48
N GLU A 108 -1.61 -6.53 -1.14
CA GLU A 108 -0.17 -6.76 -1.25
C GLU A 108 0.31 -7.96 -0.41
N LEU A 109 -0.23 -8.11 0.80
CA LEU A 109 0.07 -9.27 1.66
C LEU A 109 -0.44 -10.57 1.04
N LYS A 110 -1.65 -10.58 0.48
CA LYS A 110 -2.20 -11.74 -0.23
C LYS A 110 -1.34 -12.13 -1.42
N GLU A 111 -0.88 -11.17 -2.21
CA GLU A 111 0.01 -11.43 -3.36
C GLU A 111 1.35 -12.03 -2.90
N LYS A 112 1.97 -11.49 -1.85
CA LYS A 112 3.21 -12.04 -1.28
C LYS A 112 3.02 -13.47 -0.76
N ILE A 113 1.91 -13.76 -0.09
CA ILE A 113 1.58 -15.12 0.37
C ILE A 113 1.41 -16.06 -0.82
N CYS A 114 0.71 -15.65 -1.87
CA CYS A 114 0.55 -16.44 -3.09
C CYS A 114 1.91 -16.74 -3.76
N LEU A 115 2.79 -15.75 -3.87
CA LEU A 115 4.15 -15.94 -4.43
C LEU A 115 4.97 -16.92 -3.57
N LEU A 116 4.88 -16.83 -2.25
CA LEU A 116 5.55 -17.77 -1.34
C LEU A 116 5.02 -19.20 -1.51
N LEU A 117 3.71 -19.38 -1.63
CA LEU A 117 3.09 -20.69 -1.86
C LEU A 117 3.50 -21.28 -3.22
N GLN A 118 3.50 -20.46 -4.28
CA GLN A 118 3.97 -20.88 -5.60
C GLN A 118 5.46 -21.26 -5.58
N SER A 119 6.30 -20.50 -4.85
CA SER A 119 7.73 -20.81 -4.71
C SER A 119 7.95 -22.15 -4.00
N ARG A 120 7.14 -22.44 -2.96
CA ARG A 120 7.16 -23.72 -2.24
C ARG A 120 6.78 -24.88 -3.14
N ASP A 121 5.74 -24.73 -3.95
CA ASP A 121 5.28 -25.78 -4.86
C ASP A 121 6.28 -25.99 -6.01
N GLN A 122 6.89 -24.91 -6.53
CA GLN A 122 8.00 -25.01 -7.48
C GLN A 122 9.22 -25.69 -6.89
N PHE A 123 9.57 -25.39 -5.63
CA PHE A 123 10.66 -26.06 -4.92
C PHE A 123 10.36 -27.54 -4.69
N LYS A 124 9.13 -27.88 -4.27
CA LYS A 124 8.64 -29.25 -4.14
C LYS A 124 8.71 -30.00 -5.47
N ASN A 125 8.30 -29.35 -6.57
CA ASN A 125 8.38 -29.92 -7.92
C ASN A 125 9.82 -30.08 -8.42
N LYS A 126 10.73 -29.16 -8.08
CA LYS A 126 12.17 -29.28 -8.37
C LYS A 126 12.78 -30.44 -7.58
N LEU A 127 12.46 -30.57 -6.30
CA LEU A 127 12.86 -31.71 -5.47
C LEU A 127 12.33 -33.04 -6.02
N GLY A 128 11.05 -33.09 -6.42
CA GLY A 128 10.45 -34.27 -7.05
C GLY A 128 11.04 -34.64 -8.42
N LYS A 129 11.62 -33.67 -9.14
CA LYS A 129 12.38 -33.92 -10.38
C LYS A 129 13.81 -34.39 -10.11
N ILE A 130 14.42 -33.90 -9.03
CA ILE A 130 15.76 -34.32 -8.59
C ILE A 130 15.73 -35.73 -7.96
N SER A 131 14.60 -36.13 -7.37
CA SER A 131 14.41 -37.45 -6.75
C SER A 131 14.34 -38.64 -7.72
N TYR A 132 14.46 -38.43 -9.03
CA TYR A 132 14.60 -39.50 -10.03
C TYR A 132 16.05 -39.99 -10.21
N TYR A 133 17.02 -39.37 -9.55
CA TYR A 133 18.36 -39.94 -9.45
C TYR A 133 18.35 -41.05 -8.40
N THR A 134 18.65 -42.28 -8.81
CA THR A 134 18.73 -43.49 -7.98
C THR A 134 19.58 -43.31 -6.72
N LEU A 135 20.58 -42.41 -6.75
CA LEU A 135 21.37 -42.02 -5.58
C LEU A 135 20.56 -41.27 -4.51
N PHE A 136 19.59 -40.44 -4.91
CA PHE A 136 18.72 -39.71 -3.99
C PHE A 136 17.67 -40.63 -3.36
N ILE A 137 17.18 -41.64 -4.10
CA ILE A 137 16.31 -42.70 -3.54
C ILE A 137 17.08 -43.52 -2.51
N GLN A 138 18.33 -43.94 -2.80
CA GLN A 138 19.17 -44.64 -1.82
C GLN A 138 19.52 -43.79 -0.61
N ILE A 139 19.75 -42.49 -0.78
CA ILE A 139 19.97 -41.55 0.35
C ILE A 139 18.69 -41.40 1.17
N MET A 140 17.52 -41.30 0.56
CA MET A 140 16.22 -41.22 1.25
C MET A 140 15.83 -42.54 1.94
N GLU A 141 16.14 -43.69 1.35
CA GLU A 141 15.93 -45.01 1.94
C GLU A 141 16.88 -45.24 3.14
N ASN A 142 18.13 -44.80 3.04
CA ASN A 142 19.08 -44.85 4.14
C ASN A 142 18.76 -43.83 5.25
N LEU A 143 18.17 -42.68 4.92
CA LEU A 143 17.67 -41.70 5.90
C LEU A 143 16.36 -42.18 6.57
N ASN A 144 15.59 -43.06 5.93
CA ASN A 144 14.37 -43.64 6.50
C ASN A 144 14.62 -44.74 7.55
N VAL A 145 15.86 -45.19 7.75
CA VAL A 145 16.19 -46.21 8.76
C VAL A 145 16.64 -45.59 10.09
N GLN A 146 16.89 -44.27 10.16
CA GLN A 146 17.19 -43.60 11.43
C GLN A 146 16.35 -42.33 11.61
N GLN A 147 15.30 -42.51 12.43
CA GLN A 147 14.51 -41.52 13.16
C GLN A 147 13.39 -40.79 12.39
N PHE A 148 12.19 -41.24 12.73
CA PHE A 148 10.87 -40.61 12.63
C PHE A 148 10.93 -39.07 12.79
N VAL A 149 10.70 -38.33 11.71
CA VAL A 149 10.02 -37.02 11.76
C VAL A 149 8.67 -37.21 11.10
N THR A 150 7.70 -37.61 11.92
CA THR A 150 6.38 -38.08 11.52
C THR A 150 5.47 -36.95 11.03
N HIS A 151 4.46 -37.35 10.26
CA HIS A 151 3.21 -36.61 10.00
C HIS A 151 2.70 -35.79 11.21
N ASP A 152 3.00 -36.20 12.44
CA ASP A 152 2.69 -35.44 13.67
C ASP A 152 3.26 -34.03 13.69
N TYR A 153 4.47 -33.78 13.19
CA TYR A 153 5.05 -32.43 13.23
C TYR A 153 4.35 -31.48 12.25
N ILE A 154 3.92 -32.00 11.09
CA ILE A 154 3.17 -31.22 10.11
C ILE A 154 1.76 -30.95 10.63
N ASN A 155 1.11 -31.94 11.24
CA ASN A 155 -0.20 -31.78 11.85
C ASN A 155 -0.16 -30.80 13.05
N GLN A 156 0.89 -30.85 13.87
CA GLN A 156 1.11 -29.89 14.96
C GLN A 156 1.32 -28.46 14.44
N ILE A 157 1.99 -28.28 13.31
CA ILE A 157 2.14 -26.96 12.67
C ILE A 157 0.81 -26.48 12.10
N GLU A 158 0.05 -27.36 11.44
CA GLU A 158 -1.29 -27.04 10.93
C GLU A 158 -2.26 -26.65 12.05
N ASP A 159 -2.29 -27.41 13.14
CA ASP A 159 -3.17 -27.15 14.29
C ASP A 159 -2.79 -25.83 14.97
N ARG A 160 -1.50 -25.54 15.09
CA ARG A 160 -1.00 -24.30 15.67
C ARG A 160 -1.25 -23.08 14.77
N LEU A 161 -1.23 -23.26 13.44
CA LEU A 161 -1.62 -22.22 12.49
C LEU A 161 -3.14 -21.96 12.55
N LYS A 162 -3.97 -23.00 12.62
CA LYS A 162 -5.43 -22.86 12.80
C LYS A 162 -5.75 -22.14 14.10
N GLU A 163 -5.07 -22.49 15.20
CA GLU A 163 -5.24 -21.82 16.49
C GLU A 163 -4.85 -20.33 16.42
N LEU A 164 -3.76 -19.99 15.72
CA LEU A 164 -3.36 -18.59 15.50
C LEU A 164 -4.38 -17.83 14.64
N PHE A 165 -4.92 -18.45 13.59
CA PHE A 165 -5.98 -17.83 12.77
C PHE A 165 -7.27 -17.62 13.56
N CYS A 166 -7.67 -18.58 14.41
CA CYS A 166 -8.79 -18.39 15.33
C CYS A 166 -8.54 -17.26 16.30
N LYS A 167 -7.35 -17.19 16.94
CA LYS A 167 -6.99 -16.08 17.84
C LYS A 167 -6.99 -14.72 17.14
N ILE A 168 -6.54 -14.65 15.89
CA ILE A 168 -6.58 -13.42 15.10
C ILE A 168 -8.03 -13.03 14.78
N ASN A 169 -8.86 -14.00 14.42
CA ASN A 169 -10.27 -13.76 14.10
C ASN A 169 -11.06 -13.35 15.35
N ASP A 170 -10.85 -14.04 16.47
CA ASP A 170 -11.42 -13.72 17.78
C ASP A 170 -10.94 -12.35 18.25
N ASN A 171 -9.66 -12.01 18.07
CA ASN A 171 -9.16 -10.66 18.35
C ASN A 171 -9.74 -9.61 17.40
N SER A 172 -10.09 -9.95 16.16
CA SER A 172 -10.77 -9.03 15.24
C SER A 172 -12.23 -8.81 15.63
N VAL A 173 -12.90 -9.86 16.14
CA VAL A 173 -14.26 -9.79 16.66
C VAL A 173 -14.28 -9.02 17.97
N ILE A 174 -13.31 -9.26 18.86
CA ILE A 174 -13.11 -8.50 20.11
C ILE A 174 -12.77 -7.04 19.80
N PHE A 175 -11.88 -6.77 18.85
CA PHE A 175 -11.54 -5.41 18.44
C PHE A 175 -12.75 -4.70 17.81
N ASN A 176 -13.52 -5.38 16.96
CA ASN A 176 -14.73 -4.82 16.38
C ASN A 176 -15.84 -4.65 17.42
N SER A 177 -15.96 -5.53 18.41
CA SER A 177 -16.90 -5.39 19.52
C SER A 177 -16.47 -4.28 20.48
N GLU A 178 -15.18 -4.12 20.75
CA GLU A 178 -14.64 -3.00 21.55
C GLU A 178 -14.80 -1.66 20.83
N ILE A 179 -14.59 -1.62 19.51
CA ILE A 179 -14.87 -0.46 18.66
C ILE A 179 -16.37 -0.16 18.67
N GLN A 180 -17.23 -1.17 18.54
CA GLN A 180 -18.69 -1.01 18.60
C GLN A 180 -19.16 -0.58 20.00
N GLU A 181 -18.61 -1.14 21.08
CA GLU A 181 -18.89 -0.72 22.46
C GLU A 181 -18.40 0.71 22.74
N GLN A 182 -17.28 1.13 22.14
CA GLN A 182 -16.80 2.51 22.23
C GLN A 182 -17.58 3.49 21.34
N LEU A 183 -18.23 3.01 20.28
CA LEU A 183 -19.10 3.79 19.40
C LEU A 183 -20.56 3.85 19.91
N ILE A 184 -21.00 2.91 20.74
CA ILE A 184 -22.36 2.81 21.31
C ILE A 184 -22.36 3.25 22.79
N LEU A 185 -22.10 4.55 23.05
CA LEU A 185 -22.84 5.44 23.97
C LEU A 185 -22.03 6.71 24.31
N PRO A 186 -22.69 7.88 24.41
CA PRO A 186 -22.04 9.12 24.78
C PRO A 186 -21.82 9.17 26.31
N LYS A 187 -20.59 8.92 26.74
CA LYS A 187 -20.06 9.53 27.97
C LYS A 187 -18.83 10.35 27.61
N LEU A 188 -19.12 11.51 27.06
CA LEU A 188 -18.26 12.69 26.99
C LEU A 188 -18.02 13.24 28.41
N GLU A 189 -17.41 12.44 29.26
CA GLU A 189 -16.66 12.93 30.40
C GLU A 189 -15.40 12.10 30.48
N LYS A 190 -14.37 12.50 29.72
CA LYS A 190 -12.99 12.54 30.18
C LYS A 190 -12.10 13.04 29.06
N LYS A 191 -11.17 13.93 29.45
CA LYS A 191 -9.95 14.27 28.72
C LYS A 191 -9.18 13.03 28.19
N GLU A 192 -9.51 11.84 28.67
CA GLU A 192 -8.94 10.56 28.27
C GLU A 192 -9.25 10.18 26.81
N GLY A 193 -10.41 10.53 26.25
CA GLY A 193 -10.75 10.22 24.86
C GLY A 193 -9.89 11.00 23.85
N ILE A 194 -9.63 12.28 24.14
CA ILE A 194 -8.68 13.09 23.36
C ILE A 194 -7.26 12.52 23.50
N SER A 195 -6.86 12.08 24.70
CA SER A 195 -5.54 11.46 24.87
C SER A 195 -5.41 10.12 24.14
N GLN A 196 -6.47 9.33 24.03
CA GLN A 196 -6.45 8.08 23.26
C GLN A 196 -6.44 8.35 21.76
N LEU A 197 -7.19 9.34 21.27
CA LEU A 197 -7.13 9.78 19.87
C LEU A 197 -5.76 10.36 19.50
N GLN A 198 -5.16 11.16 20.39
CA GLN A 198 -3.79 11.65 20.24
C GLN A 198 -2.78 10.50 20.31
N LEU A 199 -2.98 9.50 21.17
CA LEU A 199 -2.14 8.31 21.23
C LEU A 199 -2.25 7.48 19.94
N LEU A 200 -3.44 7.37 19.37
CA LEU A 200 -3.69 6.63 18.14
C LEU A 200 -3.15 7.38 16.92
N GLN A 201 -3.29 8.70 16.87
CA GLN A 201 -2.61 9.57 15.89
C GLN A 201 -1.09 9.48 16.03
N ASN A 202 -0.57 9.50 17.25
CA ASN A 202 0.87 9.34 17.51
C ASN A 202 1.35 7.96 17.06
N ARG A 203 0.63 6.88 17.35
CA ARG A 203 0.95 5.53 16.86
C ARG A 203 0.86 5.42 15.35
N LEU A 204 -0.13 6.03 14.70
CA LEU A 204 -0.24 6.06 13.24
C LEU A 204 0.92 6.84 12.61
N ASN A 205 1.29 7.97 13.20
CA ASN A 205 2.43 8.77 12.75
C ASN A 205 3.75 8.03 12.98
N GLN A 206 3.90 7.38 14.13
CA GLN A 206 5.06 6.56 14.46
C GLN A 206 5.17 5.36 13.51
N PHE A 207 4.07 4.67 13.23
CA PHE A 207 4.02 3.58 12.26
C PHE A 207 4.32 4.06 10.84
N ARG A 208 3.81 5.24 10.43
CA ARG A 208 4.21 5.88 9.15
C ARG A 208 5.70 6.20 9.13
N GLN A 209 6.25 6.71 10.23
CA GLN A 209 7.69 7.00 10.37
C GLN A 209 8.53 5.72 10.39
N GLU A 210 8.00 4.60 10.87
CA GLU A 210 8.67 3.29 10.85
C GLU A 210 8.60 2.64 9.46
N ILE A 211 7.48 2.80 8.73
CA ILE A 211 7.30 2.25 7.38
C ILE A 211 7.97 3.09 6.30
N ASN A 212 8.01 4.42 6.43
CA ASN A 212 8.61 5.30 5.43
C ASN A 212 10.05 4.92 5.09
N PRO A 213 10.94 4.61 6.04
CA PRO A 213 12.28 4.10 5.75
C PRO A 213 12.27 2.83 4.91
N PHE A 214 11.31 1.92 5.09
CA PHE A 214 11.17 0.74 4.24
C PHE A 214 10.68 1.07 2.83
N LEU A 215 9.76 2.04 2.69
CA LEU A 215 9.26 2.48 1.38
C LEU A 215 10.31 3.30 0.60
N VAL A 216 10.99 4.22 1.29
CA VAL A 216 12.04 5.09 0.73
C VAL A 216 13.31 4.30 0.43
N ASN A 217 13.72 3.34 1.29
CA ASN A 217 14.87 2.48 1.00
C ASN A 217 14.65 1.59 -0.22
N ASN A 218 13.43 1.14 -0.50
CA ASN A 218 13.17 0.27 -1.65
C ASN A 218 13.33 1.02 -2.98
N GLN A 219 13.02 2.33 -3.05
CA GLN A 219 13.24 3.13 -4.26
C GLN A 219 14.74 3.38 -4.52
N ASP A 220 15.51 3.71 -3.49
CA ASP A 220 16.96 3.92 -3.62
C ASP A 220 17.76 2.63 -3.85
N GLN A 221 17.19 1.47 -3.48
CA GLN A 221 17.82 0.18 -3.75
C GLN A 221 17.70 -0.24 -5.22
N PHE A 222 16.62 0.13 -5.92
CA PHE A 222 16.43 -0.29 -7.30
C PHE A 222 17.60 0.11 -8.21
N SER A 223 17.99 1.40 -8.17
CA SER A 223 19.10 1.90 -8.98
C SER A 223 20.44 1.27 -8.59
N LYS A 224 20.67 1.02 -7.30
CA LYS A 224 21.92 0.39 -6.80
C LYS A 224 22.14 -1.00 -7.39
N PHE A 225 21.07 -1.80 -7.48
CA PHE A 225 21.15 -3.19 -7.95
C PHE A 225 20.89 -3.36 -9.45
N LEU A 226 20.59 -2.29 -10.19
CA LEU A 226 20.24 -2.37 -11.61
C LEU A 226 21.41 -2.89 -12.46
N THR A 227 21.23 -3.99 -13.18
CA THR A 227 22.25 -4.58 -14.05
C THR A 227 21.67 -4.98 -15.39
N PHE A 228 22.43 -4.76 -16.47
CA PHE A 228 22.15 -5.36 -17.77
C PHE A 228 22.13 -6.89 -17.64
N SER A 229 21.09 -7.47 -18.21
CA SER A 229 20.89 -8.91 -18.17
C SER A 229 21.86 -9.63 -19.10
N LYS A 230 22.52 -10.67 -18.60
CA LYS A 230 23.37 -11.55 -19.42
C LYS A 230 22.57 -12.52 -20.31
N THR A 231 21.30 -12.78 -19.97
CA THR A 231 20.44 -13.78 -20.65
C THR A 231 19.37 -13.14 -21.54
N HIS A 232 18.75 -12.06 -21.07
CA HIS A 232 17.77 -11.24 -21.80
C HIS A 232 18.40 -10.10 -22.62
N LYS A 233 19.21 -10.48 -23.60
CA LYS A 233 19.88 -9.56 -24.52
C LYS A 233 20.06 -10.21 -25.88
N HIS A 234 20.29 -9.40 -26.90
CA HIS A 234 20.76 -9.91 -28.19
C HIS A 234 22.08 -10.71 -28.01
N LEU A 235 22.25 -11.77 -28.80
CA LEU A 235 23.38 -12.71 -28.65
C LEU A 235 24.73 -11.99 -28.73
N ASN A 236 24.83 -11.01 -29.64
CA ASN A 236 26.07 -10.32 -29.97
C ASN A 236 26.36 -9.08 -29.09
N SER A 237 25.45 -8.69 -28.20
CA SER A 237 25.75 -7.62 -27.24
C SER A 237 26.63 -8.15 -26.10
N GLN A 238 27.63 -7.39 -25.67
CA GLN A 238 28.55 -7.80 -24.61
C GLN A 238 28.24 -7.02 -23.33
N VAL A 239 28.00 -7.74 -22.23
CA VAL A 239 27.75 -7.15 -20.91
C VAL A 239 29.00 -7.33 -20.05
N SER A 240 29.56 -6.22 -19.56
CA SER A 240 30.80 -6.17 -18.80
C SER A 240 30.64 -5.39 -17.49
N GLN A 241 31.74 -5.21 -16.74
CA GLN A 241 31.79 -4.45 -15.49
C GLN A 241 30.66 -4.84 -14.50
N ASN A 242 30.55 -6.13 -14.19
CA ASN A 242 29.52 -6.66 -13.29
C ASN A 242 28.08 -6.32 -13.70
N GLY A 243 27.81 -6.25 -15.01
CA GLY A 243 26.47 -5.95 -15.51
C GLY A 243 26.17 -4.45 -15.62
N LYS A 244 27.16 -3.57 -15.41
CA LYS A 244 26.96 -2.12 -15.48
C LYS A 244 27.22 -1.52 -16.84
N VAL A 245 27.95 -2.21 -17.72
CA VAL A 245 28.27 -1.72 -19.06
C VAL A 245 27.80 -2.70 -20.11
N ILE A 246 27.27 -2.17 -21.20
CA ILE A 246 26.93 -2.92 -22.40
C ILE A 246 27.48 -2.25 -23.65
N GLU A 247 27.97 -3.08 -24.57
CA GLU A 247 28.50 -2.66 -25.86
C GLU A 247 28.11 -3.62 -26.99
N THR A 248 28.17 -3.12 -28.22
CA THR A 248 28.04 -3.88 -29.47
C THR A 248 28.92 -3.24 -30.53
N ASP A 249 29.27 -4.03 -31.54
CA ASP A 249 30.01 -3.63 -32.73
C ASP A 249 29.27 -3.95 -34.05
N LEU A 250 28.05 -4.51 -33.98
CA LEU A 250 27.28 -4.90 -35.16
C LEU A 250 26.34 -3.81 -35.65
N ASN A 251 26.25 -3.66 -36.97
CA ASN A 251 25.35 -2.73 -37.65
C ASN A 251 23.91 -3.27 -37.78
N ILE A 252 23.34 -3.71 -36.65
CA ILE A 252 21.93 -4.14 -36.50
C ILE A 252 21.41 -3.61 -35.17
N TRP A 253 20.09 -3.39 -35.04
CA TRP A 253 19.50 -2.98 -33.77
C TRP A 253 19.40 -4.14 -32.79
N GLN A 254 20.09 -4.01 -31.67
CA GLN A 254 20.19 -5.01 -30.62
C GLN A 254 19.60 -4.47 -29.32
N CYS A 255 18.61 -5.16 -28.79
CA CYS A 255 18.01 -4.85 -27.51
C CYS A 255 18.71 -5.60 -26.36
N CYS A 256 18.84 -4.93 -25.22
CA CYS A 256 19.19 -5.56 -23.95
C CYS A 256 18.29 -5.01 -22.85
N LEU A 257 17.70 -5.93 -22.08
CA LEU A 257 16.94 -5.62 -20.88
C LEU A 257 17.87 -5.66 -19.65
N CYS A 258 17.47 -4.99 -18.59
CA CYS A 258 18.03 -5.22 -17.25
C CYS A 258 17.35 -6.41 -16.58
N ASP A 259 18.03 -7.03 -15.61
CA ASP A 259 17.48 -8.17 -14.86
C ASP A 259 16.33 -7.76 -13.93
N GLN A 260 16.36 -6.53 -13.43
CA GLN A 260 15.41 -6.01 -12.45
C GLN A 260 14.17 -5.41 -13.13
N MET A 261 13.01 -5.90 -12.72
CA MET A 261 11.71 -5.35 -13.12
C MET A 261 11.45 -4.03 -12.41
N ILE A 262 10.92 -3.04 -13.12
CA ILE A 262 10.46 -1.78 -12.52
C ILE A 262 9.37 -2.10 -11.50
N PRO A 263 9.52 -1.69 -10.21
CA PRO A 263 8.51 -1.90 -9.19
C PRO A 263 7.13 -1.39 -9.60
N LYS A 264 6.08 -2.19 -9.43
CA LYS A 264 4.69 -1.85 -9.81
C LYS A 264 4.09 -0.68 -9.03
N LEU A 265 4.75 -0.24 -7.96
CA LEU A 265 4.27 0.80 -7.06
C LEU A 265 5.28 1.94 -6.98
N GLY A 266 4.77 3.17 -7.08
CA GLY A 266 5.56 4.40 -6.91
C GLY A 266 6.33 4.83 -8.15
N VAL A 267 7.32 5.68 -7.89
CA VAL A 267 8.20 6.27 -8.91
C VAL A 267 9.56 5.59 -8.87
N THR A 268 10.08 5.17 -10.02
CA THR A 268 11.40 4.55 -10.13
C THR A 268 12.31 5.43 -10.98
N LYS A 269 13.53 5.67 -10.51
CA LYS A 269 14.54 6.46 -11.24
C LYS A 269 15.80 5.62 -11.49
N PHE A 270 16.34 5.73 -12.70
CA PHE A 270 17.62 5.15 -13.10
C PHE A 270 18.25 6.04 -14.17
N ALA A 271 19.55 5.87 -14.43
CA ALA A 271 20.21 6.64 -15.47
C ALA A 271 21.21 5.83 -16.27
N PHE A 272 21.40 6.28 -17.50
CA PHE A 272 22.38 5.75 -18.43
C PHE A 272 23.35 6.85 -18.84
N LYS A 273 24.65 6.53 -18.84
CA LYS A 273 25.70 7.38 -19.38
C LYS A 273 26.17 6.83 -20.72
N ILE A 274 26.23 7.69 -21.73
CA ILE A 274 26.75 7.32 -23.05
C ILE A 274 28.28 7.36 -23.01
N LEU A 275 28.93 6.20 -23.16
CA LEU A 275 30.39 6.11 -23.16
C LEU A 275 30.96 6.21 -24.58
N GLU A 276 30.30 5.57 -25.54
CA GLU A 276 30.66 5.63 -26.96
C GLU A 276 29.37 5.76 -27.77
N MET A 277 29.29 6.81 -28.59
CA MET A 277 28.08 7.12 -29.35
C MET A 277 27.97 6.25 -30.61
N SER A 278 26.75 5.77 -30.84
CA SER A 278 26.31 5.15 -32.10
C SER A 278 24.84 5.51 -32.34
N TYR A 279 24.06 4.59 -32.90
CA TYR A 279 22.61 4.68 -32.83
C TYR A 279 22.14 4.03 -31.52
N ILE A 280 21.66 4.84 -30.59
CA ILE A 280 21.33 4.42 -29.21
C ILE A 280 19.90 4.84 -28.89
N MET A 281 19.11 3.88 -28.40
CA MET A 281 17.80 4.13 -27.81
C MET A 281 17.78 3.75 -26.33
N ILE A 282 17.17 4.58 -25.50
CA ILE A 282 17.10 4.43 -24.05
C ILE A 282 15.64 4.40 -23.60
N GLY A 283 15.29 3.44 -22.76
CA GLY A 283 13.95 3.38 -22.19
C GLY A 283 13.68 2.12 -21.38
N PHE A 284 12.56 1.48 -21.65
CA PHE A 284 12.16 0.22 -21.02
C PHE A 284 11.38 -0.64 -22.01
N GLY A 285 11.36 -1.94 -21.74
CA GLY A 285 10.76 -2.95 -22.60
C GLY A 285 9.93 -3.97 -21.83
N ILE A 286 9.00 -4.58 -22.56
CA ILE A 286 8.14 -5.67 -22.12
C ILE A 286 8.87 -6.98 -22.48
N ARG A 287 9.34 -7.70 -21.47
CA ARG A 287 10.26 -8.84 -21.65
C ARG A 287 9.78 -9.86 -22.68
N GLU A 288 8.53 -10.30 -22.57
CA GLU A 288 7.99 -11.36 -23.44
C GLU A 288 7.90 -10.91 -24.91
N ILE A 289 7.56 -9.64 -25.15
CA ILE A 289 7.47 -9.10 -26.53
C ILE A 289 8.86 -8.94 -27.13
N VAL A 290 9.79 -8.35 -26.38
CA VAL A 290 11.19 -8.17 -26.80
C VAL A 290 11.89 -9.52 -27.03
N LYS A 291 11.55 -10.53 -26.25
CA LYS A 291 12.07 -11.89 -26.44
C LYS A 291 11.55 -12.52 -27.73
N ASN A 292 10.29 -12.29 -28.08
CA ASN A 292 9.68 -12.85 -29.30
C ASN A 292 10.29 -12.27 -30.60
N SER A 293 10.88 -11.07 -30.54
CA SER A 293 11.65 -10.50 -31.65
C SER A 293 13.13 -10.90 -31.63
N ASN A 294 13.53 -11.88 -30.82
CA ASN A 294 14.92 -12.27 -30.61
C ASN A 294 15.82 -11.11 -30.19
N TYR A 295 15.27 -10.12 -29.48
CA TYR A 295 15.98 -8.91 -29.07
C TYR A 295 16.49 -8.08 -30.25
N GLU A 296 15.89 -8.17 -31.43
CA GLU A 296 16.24 -7.40 -32.62
C GLU A 296 15.12 -6.41 -32.99
N ASN A 297 15.48 -5.22 -33.46
CA ASN A 297 14.54 -4.20 -33.99
C ASN A 297 13.27 -3.96 -33.13
N CYS A 298 13.43 -3.81 -31.81
CA CYS A 298 12.29 -3.75 -30.86
C CYS A 298 11.64 -2.36 -30.76
N SER A 299 12.09 -1.38 -31.52
CA SER A 299 11.64 0.03 -31.49
C SER A 299 10.47 0.34 -32.42
N SER A 300 10.00 -0.60 -33.21
CA SER A 300 8.79 -0.42 -34.02
C SER A 300 7.54 -0.38 -33.14
N LEU A 301 6.45 0.22 -33.64
CA LEU A 301 5.13 0.08 -33.06
C LEU A 301 4.81 -1.41 -32.87
N GLY A 302 4.42 -1.81 -31.65
CA GLY A 302 4.22 -3.21 -31.28
C GLY A 302 5.50 -3.98 -30.89
N GLY A 303 6.70 -3.39 -31.04
CA GLY A 303 8.00 -4.02 -30.75
C GLY A 303 8.34 -4.19 -29.26
N GLY A 304 7.43 -3.77 -28.38
CA GLY A 304 7.51 -4.01 -26.94
C GLY A 304 8.44 -3.05 -26.20
N THR A 305 8.80 -1.90 -26.78
CA THR A 305 9.64 -0.90 -26.10
C THR A 305 9.05 0.50 -26.16
N TYR A 306 9.38 1.30 -25.15
CA TYR A 306 9.14 2.72 -25.09
C TYR A 306 10.49 3.39 -24.88
N CYS A 307 10.97 4.15 -25.87
CA CYS A 307 12.32 4.68 -25.82
C CYS A 307 12.49 6.02 -26.52
N ILE A 308 13.53 6.74 -26.13
CA ILE A 308 14.05 7.89 -26.88
C ILE A 308 15.32 7.50 -27.62
N TYR A 309 15.50 8.04 -28.81
CA TYR A 309 16.61 7.79 -29.73
C TYR A 309 17.54 9.00 -29.77
N ASN A 310 18.85 8.77 -29.90
CA ASN A 310 19.87 9.81 -29.76
C ASN A 310 19.69 11.07 -30.65
N PRO A 311 19.13 11.01 -31.88
CA PRO A 311 18.84 12.21 -32.67
C PRO A 311 17.63 13.01 -32.16
N GLY A 312 16.94 12.55 -31.11
CA GLY A 312 15.82 13.22 -30.48
C GLY A 312 14.45 12.78 -30.97
N TYR A 313 14.30 11.51 -31.35
CA TYR A 313 12.99 10.91 -31.66
C TYR A 313 12.53 10.02 -30.52
N CYS A 314 11.23 9.85 -30.34
CA CYS A 314 10.67 8.84 -29.44
C CYS A 314 9.98 7.72 -30.21
N TYR A 315 9.92 6.54 -29.59
CA TYR A 315 9.24 5.36 -30.09
C TYR A 315 8.34 4.81 -28.99
N SER A 316 7.14 4.38 -29.38
CA SER A 316 6.13 3.88 -28.45
C SER A 316 5.61 2.51 -28.88
N HIS A 317 5.39 1.65 -27.90
CA HIS A 317 4.85 0.33 -28.15
C HIS A 317 3.40 0.38 -28.66
N ASP A 318 2.58 1.29 -28.13
CA ASP A 318 1.13 1.28 -28.26
C ASP A 318 0.53 2.62 -28.73
N GLN A 319 1.29 3.72 -28.73
CA GLN A 319 0.82 5.07 -29.11
C GLN A 319 1.33 5.48 -30.48
N LYS A 320 0.58 5.13 -31.53
CA LYS A 320 0.91 5.44 -32.93
C LYS A 320 1.10 6.95 -33.18
N GLU A 321 0.38 7.78 -32.45
CA GLU A 321 0.45 9.23 -32.56
C GLU A 321 1.71 9.83 -31.94
N ILE A 322 2.46 9.11 -31.09
CA ILE A 322 3.73 9.56 -30.52
C ILE A 322 4.92 8.82 -31.14
N ASP A 323 4.69 7.64 -31.72
CA ASP A 323 5.71 6.86 -32.40
C ASP A 323 6.44 7.65 -33.50
N ASN A 324 7.77 7.58 -33.47
CA ASN A 324 8.69 8.29 -34.37
C ASN A 324 8.52 9.84 -34.39
N LYS A 325 8.15 10.46 -33.27
CA LYS A 325 8.07 11.93 -33.15
C LYS A 325 9.34 12.56 -32.61
N TYR A 326 9.71 13.72 -33.15
CA TYR A 326 10.83 14.52 -32.64
C TYR A 326 10.45 15.22 -31.33
N ILE A 327 11.25 15.01 -30.28
CA ILE A 327 11.00 15.50 -28.91
C ILE A 327 11.68 16.84 -28.59
N GLY A 328 12.41 17.41 -29.55
CA GLY A 328 13.04 18.73 -29.41
C GLY A 328 14.49 18.72 -28.91
N TRP A 329 15.04 17.56 -28.55
CA TRP A 329 16.42 17.44 -28.08
C TRP A 329 16.97 16.03 -28.29
N GLY A 330 18.27 15.95 -28.58
CA GLY A 330 19.02 14.70 -28.69
C GLY A 330 20.11 14.57 -27.61
N PHE A 331 20.85 13.47 -27.67
CA PHE A 331 21.96 13.18 -26.75
C PHE A 331 23.19 12.64 -27.48
N SER A 332 24.37 12.85 -26.89
CA SER A 332 25.71 12.58 -27.42
C SER A 332 26.56 11.79 -26.42
N THR A 333 27.78 11.42 -26.80
CA THR A 333 28.80 10.87 -25.88
C THR A 333 28.92 11.75 -24.64
N ASN A 334 29.11 11.14 -23.48
CA ASN A 334 29.18 11.72 -22.13
C ASN A 334 27.88 12.29 -21.56
N ASP A 335 26.77 12.33 -22.32
CA ASP A 335 25.48 12.69 -21.73
C ASP A 335 24.99 11.61 -20.74
N ILE A 336 24.28 12.07 -19.72
CA ILE A 336 23.55 11.23 -18.77
C ILE A 336 22.07 11.46 -18.98
N ILE A 337 21.35 10.37 -19.26
CA ILE A 337 19.91 10.35 -19.44
C ILE A 337 19.29 9.70 -18.20
N ILE A 338 18.55 10.49 -17.46
CA ILE A 338 17.77 10.06 -16.29
C ILE A 338 16.39 9.64 -16.79
N VAL A 339 15.97 8.44 -16.42
CA VAL A 339 14.65 7.89 -16.72
C VAL A 339 13.86 7.81 -15.42
N GLU A 340 12.70 8.42 -15.39
CA GLU A 340 11.73 8.38 -14.29
C GLU A 340 10.47 7.68 -14.77
N VAL A 341 10.09 6.58 -14.13
CA VAL A 341 8.88 5.81 -14.45
C VAL A 341 7.94 5.87 -13.26
N ASP A 342 6.74 6.42 -13.47
CA ASP A 342 5.69 6.48 -12.46
C ASP A 342 4.61 5.44 -12.80
N MET A 343 4.63 4.33 -12.08
CA MET A 343 3.70 3.22 -12.31
C MET A 343 2.27 3.55 -11.87
N LYS A 344 2.10 4.50 -10.94
CA LYS A 344 0.80 4.93 -10.43
C LYS A 344 0.12 5.90 -11.39
N ASN A 345 0.87 6.91 -11.85
CA ASN A 345 0.36 7.93 -12.78
C ASN A 345 0.53 7.54 -14.25
N LYS A 346 1.10 6.36 -14.51
CA LYS A 346 1.21 5.74 -15.85
C LYS A 346 1.96 6.59 -16.86
N TYR A 347 3.08 7.16 -16.45
CA TYR A 347 3.96 7.90 -17.35
C TYR A 347 5.43 7.52 -17.18
N VAL A 348 6.20 7.84 -18.21
CA VAL A 348 7.66 7.88 -18.18
C VAL A 348 8.13 9.28 -18.56
N LYS A 349 9.22 9.72 -17.94
CA LYS A 349 9.92 10.96 -18.25
C LYS A 349 11.41 10.69 -18.44
N TRP A 350 11.97 11.13 -19.55
CA TRP A 350 13.41 11.18 -19.77
C TRP A 350 13.90 12.60 -19.57
N THR A 351 15.02 12.74 -18.87
CA THR A 351 15.68 14.02 -18.63
C THR A 351 17.14 13.93 -19.01
N LYS A 352 17.60 14.80 -19.90
CA LYS A 352 19.03 14.98 -20.20
C LYS A 352 19.64 15.89 -19.14
N GLN A 353 20.51 15.33 -18.31
CA GLN A 353 21.04 16.01 -17.11
C GLN A 353 21.76 17.33 -17.44
N SER A 354 22.54 17.38 -18.51
CA SER A 354 23.41 18.51 -18.85
C SER A 354 22.65 19.79 -19.21
N ILE A 355 21.43 19.69 -19.73
CA ILE A 355 20.62 20.84 -20.18
C ILE A 355 19.25 20.92 -19.52
N ASN A 356 18.98 20.01 -18.57
CA ASN A 356 17.70 19.87 -17.87
C ASN A 356 16.45 19.89 -18.80
N LYS A 357 16.60 19.36 -20.03
CA LYS A 357 15.47 19.17 -20.94
C LYS A 357 14.84 17.82 -20.68
N SER A 358 13.51 17.80 -20.66
CA SER A 358 12.75 16.60 -20.37
C SER A 358 11.70 16.34 -21.45
N PHE A 359 11.36 15.07 -21.64
CA PHE A 359 10.24 14.61 -22.45
C PHE A 359 9.49 13.54 -21.65
N ALA A 360 8.16 13.57 -21.69
CA ALA A 360 7.33 12.60 -20.99
C ALA A 360 6.22 12.08 -21.90
N MET A 361 5.83 10.82 -21.69
CA MET A 361 4.68 10.21 -22.36
C MET A 361 3.99 9.19 -21.45
N ASN A 362 2.74 8.86 -21.79
CA ASN A 362 1.96 7.85 -21.08
C ASN A 362 2.46 6.45 -21.44
N ILE A 363 2.23 5.48 -20.55
CA ILE A 363 2.73 4.10 -20.73
C ILE A 363 1.69 3.09 -20.25
N ASP A 364 1.70 1.88 -20.82
CA ASP A 364 0.94 0.75 -20.29
C ASP A 364 1.67 0.13 -19.09
N THR A 365 1.10 0.29 -17.90
CA THR A 365 1.63 -0.26 -16.64
C THR A 365 1.03 -1.60 -16.26
N THR A 366 0.13 -2.16 -17.08
CA THR A 366 -0.45 -3.49 -16.82
C THR A 366 0.59 -4.60 -17.00
N LEU A 367 1.56 -4.38 -17.89
CA LEU A 367 2.64 -5.32 -18.21
C LEU A 367 3.88 -5.11 -17.34
N ASP A 368 4.72 -6.15 -17.25
CA ASP A 368 5.99 -6.08 -16.54
C ASP A 368 7.03 -5.33 -17.38
N LEU A 369 7.51 -4.21 -16.84
CA LEU A 369 8.44 -3.31 -17.51
C LEU A 369 9.85 -3.50 -16.97
N TYR A 370 10.83 -3.49 -17.87
CA TYR A 370 12.24 -3.66 -17.55
C TYR A 370 13.04 -2.54 -18.20
N PRO A 371 13.95 -1.85 -17.48
CA PRO A 371 14.85 -0.89 -18.13
C PRO A 371 15.59 -1.54 -19.28
N CYS A 372 15.67 -0.85 -20.41
CA CYS A 372 16.28 -1.42 -21.60
C CYS A 372 17.00 -0.36 -22.43
N LEU A 373 17.84 -0.86 -23.32
CA LEU A 373 18.45 -0.07 -24.36
C LEU A 373 18.50 -0.83 -25.66
N GLN A 374 18.52 -0.09 -26.76
CA GLN A 374 18.80 -0.61 -28.08
C GLN A 374 20.04 0.05 -28.63
N LEU A 375 20.96 -0.75 -29.14
CA LEU A 375 22.22 -0.28 -29.72
C LEU A 375 22.32 -0.77 -31.15
N ASN A 376 22.82 0.07 -32.04
CA ASN A 376 23.22 -0.32 -33.39
C ASN A 376 24.59 0.31 -33.69
N SER A 377 25.45 -0.45 -34.36
CA SER A 377 26.85 -0.14 -34.64
C SER A 377 27.69 -0.10 -33.36
N LYS A 378 28.82 0.63 -33.35
CA LYS A 378 29.78 0.63 -32.25
C LYS A 378 29.33 1.51 -31.06
N GLY A 379 28.35 1.03 -30.30
CA GLY A 379 27.75 1.76 -29.17
C GLY A 379 28.17 1.20 -27.82
N LYS A 380 28.35 2.07 -26.82
CA LYS A 380 28.69 1.69 -25.44
C LYS A 380 27.96 2.54 -24.42
N VAL A 381 27.26 1.91 -23.48
CA VAL A 381 26.44 2.57 -22.45
C VAL A 381 26.70 1.97 -21.07
N GLU A 382 26.69 2.82 -20.06
CA GLU A 382 26.86 2.47 -18.64
C GLU A 382 25.61 2.81 -17.83
N ILE A 383 25.20 1.93 -16.92
CA ILE A 383 24.22 2.22 -15.86
C ILE A 383 24.91 3.00 -14.74
N ILE A 384 24.37 4.17 -14.40
CA ILE A 384 24.89 5.00 -13.32
C ILE A 384 24.12 4.74 -12.03
N ASN A 385 24.82 4.22 -11.03
CA ASN A 385 24.32 4.05 -9.67
C ASN A 385 24.44 5.37 -8.89
N GLN A 386 23.62 6.36 -9.24
CA GLN A 386 23.48 7.57 -8.42
C GLN A 386 22.16 7.53 -7.68
N SER A 387 22.22 7.82 -6.38
CA SER A 387 21.04 8.20 -5.61
C SER A 387 20.59 9.57 -6.10
N PHE A 388 19.45 9.62 -6.81
CA PHE A 388 18.80 10.86 -7.18
C PHE A 388 18.05 11.37 -5.96
N SER A 389 18.78 11.96 -5.00
CA SER A 389 18.15 12.63 -3.86
C SER A 389 17.13 13.64 -4.39
N GLN A 390 15.90 13.58 -3.90
CA GLN A 390 14.89 14.58 -4.19
C GLN A 390 15.43 15.93 -3.70
N GLU A 391 15.92 16.76 -4.61
CA GLU A 391 16.03 18.18 -4.32
C GLU A 391 14.61 18.67 -4.05
N ASN A 392 14.39 19.15 -2.82
CA ASN A 392 13.11 19.70 -2.37
C ASN A 392 12.69 20.81 -3.34
N TYR A 393 11.66 20.55 -4.14
CA TYR A 393 10.92 21.55 -4.91
C TYR A 393 9.77 22.10 -4.09
#